data_AF-A0A1F9VEQ6-F1
#
_entry.id   AF-A0A1F9VEQ6-F1
#
_cell.length_a   1.000
_cell.length_b   1.000
_cell.length_c   1.000
_cell.angle_alpha   90.00
_cell.angle_beta   90.00
_cell.angle_gamma   90.00
#
_symmetry.space_group_name_H-M   'P 1'
#
loop_
_entity.id
_entity.type
_entity.pdbx_description
1 polymer ?
#
loop_
_entity_poly.entity_id
_entity_poly.type
_entity_poly.pdbx_seq_one_letter_code
_entity_poly.pdbx_strand_id
1 'polypeptide(L)'
;MFAVKKNPVRAKDLGLKAAVLAFTCGLIYGAAFLNQGKAIRGAERIAAACEAYKAKNGAYPETIAKLAPEFLKSVPRAKIAVMWAQYRLKDERVMYVLDPWVMMAGYYDLNLKKPGFAPMHEMFRSE
;
A
#
# COMPACT_ATOMS: atom_id res chain seq x y z
N MET A 1 -4.38 39.33 40.45
CA MET A 1 -4.60 39.15 39.00
C MET A 1 -3.21 39.15 38.33
N PHE A 2 -2.62 38.00 38.04
CA PHE A 2 -1.26 37.95 37.47
C PHE A 2 -1.33 38.13 35.95
N ALA A 3 -0.84 39.28 35.47
CA ALA A 3 -0.68 39.53 34.05
C ALA A 3 0.49 38.69 33.51
N VAL A 4 0.18 37.65 32.72
CA VAL A 4 1.18 36.88 31.98
C VAL A 4 1.79 37.81 30.92
N LYS A 5 3.02 38.29 31.16
CA LYS A 5 3.82 39.01 30.14
C LYS A 5 4.02 38.08 28.94
N LYS A 6 3.40 38.40 27.79
CA LYS A 6 3.68 37.73 26.51
C LYS A 6 5.16 37.87 26.20
N ASN A 7 5.89 36.76 26.25
CA ASN A 7 7.32 36.74 25.98
C ASN A 7 7.52 36.42 24.48
N PRO A 8 7.85 37.41 23.62
CA PRO A 8 7.83 37.25 22.16
C PRO A 8 8.85 36.22 21.66
N VAL A 9 9.93 36.00 22.41
CA VAL A 9 10.94 34.95 22.13
C VAL A 9 10.28 33.57 22.17
N ARG A 10 9.42 33.32 23.17
CA ARG A 10 8.72 32.05 23.35
C ARG A 10 7.67 31.79 22.27
N ALA A 11 7.06 32.84 21.73
CA ALA A 11 6.08 32.72 20.64
C ALA A 11 6.74 32.34 19.30
N LYS A 12 7.92 32.91 19.00
CA LYS A 12 8.69 32.56 17.78
C LYS A 12 9.19 31.11 17.82
N ASP A 13 9.70 30.66 18.96
CA ASP A 13 10.15 29.26 19.14
C ASP A 13 9.00 28.26 18.99
N LEU A 14 7.83 28.57 19.55
CA LEU A 14 6.63 27.75 19.39
C LEU A 14 6.16 27.73 17.93
N GLY A 15 6.21 28.87 17.23
CA GLY A 15 5.88 28.96 15.80
C GLY A 15 6.81 28.12 14.94
N LEU A 16 8.12 28.16 15.19
CA LEU A 16 9.10 27.34 14.48
C LEU A 16 8.87 25.85 14.74
N LYS A 17 8.66 25.44 16.00
CA LYS A 17 8.37 24.04 16.34
C LYS A 17 7.09 23.54 15.68
N ALA A 18 6.04 24.36 15.66
CA ALA A 18 4.79 24.02 14.98
C ALA A 18 4.99 23.88 13.47
N ALA A 19 5.78 24.76 12.84
CA ALA A 19 6.09 24.69 11.42
C ALA A 19 6.89 23.43 11.07
N VAL A 20 7.91 23.09 11.86
CA VAL A 20 8.68 21.85 11.69
C VAL A 20 7.77 20.64 11.82
N LEU A 21 6.92 20.60 12.86
CA LEU A 21 5.98 19.49 13.06
C LEU A 21 5.00 19.35 11.88
N ALA A 22 4.39 20.44 11.45
CA ALA A 22 3.46 20.43 10.32
C ALA A 22 4.14 19.96 9.02
N PHE A 23 5.37 20.41 8.77
CA PHE A 23 6.16 19.98 7.62
C PHE A 23 6.49 18.49 7.68
N THR A 24 6.96 17.99 8.83
CA THR A 24 7.25 16.56 9.01
C THR A 24 6.00 15.70 8.84
N CYS A 25 4.87 16.09 9.43
CA CYS A 25 3.59 15.42 9.20
C CYS A 25 3.22 15.41 7.71
N GLY A 26 3.34 16.55 7.03
CA GLY A 26 3.08 16.67 5.59
C GLY A 26 3.93 15.71 4.76
N LEU A 27 5.23 15.58 5.07
CA LEU A 27 6.11 14.62 4.40
C LEU A 27 5.69 13.18 4.63
N ILE A 28 5.33 12.80 5.86
CA ILE A 28 4.90 11.45 6.20
C ILE A 28 3.62 11.07 5.45
N TYR A 29 2.59 11.92 5.52
CA TYR A 29 1.31 11.66 4.84
C TYR A 29 1.45 11.71 3.31
N GLY A 30 2.26 12.63 2.79
CA GLY A 30 2.55 12.71 1.35
C GLY A 30 3.25 11.46 0.82
N ALA A 31 4.25 10.95 1.55
CA ALA A 31 4.94 9.72 1.19
C ALA A 31 4.01 8.50 1.26
N ALA A 32 3.16 8.40 2.29
CA ALA A 32 2.17 7.33 2.42
C ALA A 32 1.19 7.32 1.25
N PHE A 33 0.66 8.49 0.87
CA PHE A 33 -0.27 8.63 -0.25
C PHE A 33 0.35 8.19 -1.59
N LEU A 34 1.59 8.62 -1.87
CA LEU A 34 2.30 8.22 -3.09
C LEU A 34 2.61 6.72 -3.12
N ASN A 35 2.96 6.13 -1.98
CA ASN A 35 3.22 4.70 -1.87
C ASN A 35 1.94 3.88 -2.08
N GLN A 36 0.82 4.34 -1.53
CA GLN A 36 -0.49 3.72 -1.75
C GLN A 36 -0.85 3.65 -3.24
N GLY A 37 -0.74 4.78 -3.94
CA GLY A 37 -1.00 4.83 -5.38
C GLY A 37 -0.07 3.92 -6.20
N LYS A 38 1.18 3.74 -5.79
CA LYS A 38 2.10 2.78 -6.44
C LYS A 38 1.65 1.34 -6.23
N ALA A 39 1.17 0.96 -5.05
CA ALA A 39 0.75 -0.42 -4.83
C ALA A 39 -0.53 -0.77 -5.58
N ILE A 40 -1.50 0.15 -5.63
CA ILE A 40 -2.74 -0.01 -6.40
C ILE A 40 -2.41 -0.26 -7.87
N ARG A 41 -1.61 0.61 -8.50
CA ARG A 41 -1.18 0.44 -9.89
C ARG A 41 -0.39 -0.86 -10.11
N GLY A 42 0.41 -1.28 -9.12
CA GLY A 42 1.10 -2.57 -9.18
C GLY A 42 0.15 -3.75 -9.12
N ALA A 43 -0.89 -3.69 -8.28
CA ALA A 43 -1.93 -4.71 -8.19
C ALA A 43 -2.75 -4.79 -9.49
N GLU A 44 -3.14 -3.65 -10.07
CA GLU A 44 -3.81 -3.58 -11.38
C GLU A 44 -2.97 -4.20 -12.49
N ARG A 45 -1.65 -3.92 -12.49
CA ARG A 45 -0.73 -4.50 -13.49
C ARG A 45 -0.59 -6.01 -13.33
N ILE A 46 -0.54 -6.51 -12.10
CA ILE A 46 -0.54 -7.95 -11.82
C ILE A 46 -1.88 -8.55 -12.24
N ALA A 47 -3.01 -7.90 -11.96
CA ALA A 47 -4.33 -8.36 -12.34
C ALA A 47 -4.46 -8.51 -13.86
N ALA A 48 -4.01 -7.51 -14.63
CA ALA A 48 -3.97 -7.60 -16.09
C ALA A 48 -3.12 -8.78 -16.59
N ALA A 49 -2.00 -9.08 -15.92
CA ALA A 49 -1.17 -10.24 -16.25
C ALA A 49 -1.85 -11.57 -15.85
N CYS A 50 -2.61 -11.62 -14.75
CA CYS A 50 -3.43 -12.77 -14.39
C CYS A 50 -4.51 -13.05 -15.44
N GLU A 51 -5.17 -12.01 -15.95
CA GLU A 51 -6.14 -12.15 -17.04
C GLU A 51 -5.50 -12.71 -18.31
N ALA A 52 -4.34 -12.19 -18.70
CA ALA A 52 -3.59 -12.70 -19.85
C ALA A 52 -3.17 -14.16 -19.66
N TYR A 53 -2.74 -14.53 -18.44
CA TYR A 53 -2.43 -15.91 -18.07
C TYR A 53 -3.66 -16.81 -18.19
N LYS A 54 -4.82 -16.37 -17.69
CA LYS A 54 -6.08 -17.12 -17.77
C LYS A 54 -6.56 -17.28 -19.21
N ALA A 55 -6.44 -16.25 -20.04
CA ALA A 55 -6.78 -16.33 -21.45
C ALA A 55 -5.95 -17.39 -22.19
N LYS A 56 -4.69 -17.58 -21.79
CA LYS A 56 -3.79 -18.58 -22.40
C LYS A 56 -3.97 -19.99 -21.82
N ASN A 57 -4.15 -20.10 -20.50
CA ASN A 57 -4.09 -21.39 -19.79
C ASN A 57 -5.46 -21.91 -19.29
N GLY A 58 -6.52 -21.11 -19.43
CA GLY A 58 -7.88 -21.44 -18.98
C GLY A 58 -8.16 -21.16 -17.50
N ALA A 59 -7.14 -20.94 -16.67
CA ALA A 59 -7.29 -20.68 -15.23
C ALA A 59 -6.31 -19.59 -14.74
N TYR A 60 -6.60 -18.97 -13.60
CA TYR A 60 -5.69 -18.04 -12.96
C TYR A 60 -4.43 -18.74 -12.41
N PRO A 61 -3.29 -18.04 -12.32
CA PRO A 61 -2.06 -18.65 -11.81
C PRO A 61 -2.15 -18.88 -10.30
N GLU A 62 -1.67 -20.02 -9.79
CA GLU A 62 -1.63 -20.27 -8.33
C GLU A 62 -0.75 -19.27 -7.57
N THR A 63 0.30 -18.75 -8.23
CA THR A 63 1.24 -17.80 -7.62
C THR A 63 1.61 -16.70 -8.61
N ILE A 64 1.88 -15.51 -8.09
CA ILE A 64 2.31 -14.35 -8.90
C ILE A 64 3.66 -14.61 -9.59
N ALA A 65 4.48 -15.51 -9.05
CA ALA A 65 5.75 -15.90 -9.67
C ALA A 65 5.55 -16.53 -11.06
N LYS A 66 4.44 -17.25 -11.29
CA LYS A 66 4.10 -17.85 -12.59
C LYS A 66 3.80 -16.83 -13.69
N LEU A 67 3.58 -15.56 -13.34
CA LEU A 67 3.36 -14.49 -14.31
C LEU A 67 4.67 -14.03 -14.97
N ALA A 68 5.81 -14.24 -14.33
CA ALA A 68 7.10 -13.80 -14.86
C ALA A 68 7.91 -15.00 -15.42
N PRO A 69 8.69 -14.80 -16.49
CA PRO A 69 8.87 -13.56 -17.24
C PRO A 69 7.82 -13.31 -18.33
N GLU A 70 6.94 -14.28 -18.61
CA GLU A 70 6.12 -14.30 -19.82
C GLU A 70 5.05 -13.19 -19.88
N PHE A 71 4.27 -13.02 -18.82
CA PHE A 71 3.19 -12.03 -18.72
C PHE A 71 3.64 -10.74 -18.01
N LEU A 72 4.72 -10.82 -17.22
CA LEU A 72 5.38 -9.71 -16.56
C LEU A 72 6.89 -9.85 -16.69
N LYS A 73 7.58 -8.80 -17.13
CA LYS A 73 9.05 -8.76 -17.14
C LYS A 73 9.67 -9.13 -15.79
N SER A 74 9.06 -8.63 -14.70
CA SER A 74 9.37 -9.01 -13.32
C SER A 74 8.18 -8.69 -12.41
N VAL A 75 8.10 -9.41 -11.28
CA VAL A 75 7.06 -9.16 -10.28
C VAL A 75 7.34 -7.82 -9.56
N PRO A 76 6.42 -6.84 -9.60
CA PRO A 76 6.63 -5.58 -8.91
C PRO A 76 6.63 -5.81 -7.39
N ARG A 77 7.39 -4.98 -6.65
CA ARG A 77 7.38 -5.00 -5.18
C ARG A 77 6.42 -3.93 -4.65
N ALA A 78 5.57 -4.30 -3.70
CA ALA A 78 4.65 -3.39 -3.02
C ALA A 78 5.44 -2.55 -1.99
N LYS A 79 6.05 -1.44 -2.41
CA LYS A 79 6.92 -0.60 -1.56
C LYS A 79 6.19 0.18 -0.45
N ILE A 80 4.96 -0.18 -0.08
CA ILE A 80 4.22 0.47 1.01
C ILE A 80 4.82 0.09 2.37
N ALA A 81 5.15 -1.18 2.56
CA ALA A 81 5.67 -1.67 3.82
C ALA A 81 7.15 -2.05 3.67
N VAL A 82 7.98 -1.63 4.63
CA VAL A 82 9.42 -2.00 4.67
C VAL A 82 9.56 -3.52 4.80
N MET A 83 8.68 -4.14 5.59
CA MET A 83 8.50 -5.58 5.70
C MET A 83 7.25 -6.00 4.91
N TRP A 84 7.24 -7.18 4.29
CA TRP A 84 6.09 -7.71 3.54
C TRP A 84 5.69 -6.93 2.27
N ALA A 85 6.67 -6.35 1.58
CA ALA A 85 6.52 -5.67 0.29
C ALA A 85 6.16 -6.60 -0.91
N GLN A 86 5.44 -7.68 -0.65
CA GLN A 86 5.10 -8.71 -1.62
C GLN A 86 3.60 -8.66 -1.94
N TYR A 87 3.27 -8.93 -3.20
CA TYR A 87 1.90 -9.24 -3.57
C TYR A 87 1.65 -10.73 -3.36
N ARG A 88 0.39 -11.09 -3.11
CA ARG A 88 -0.07 -12.49 -3.08
C ARG A 88 -1.33 -12.62 -3.90
N LEU A 89 -1.50 -13.77 -4.56
CA LEU A 89 -2.77 -14.11 -5.16
C LEU A 89 -3.50 -15.05 -4.22
N LYS A 90 -4.75 -14.73 -3.88
CA LYS A 90 -5.60 -15.57 -3.05
C LYS A 90 -7.07 -15.29 -3.36
N ASP A 91 -7.89 -16.34 -3.47
CA ASP A 91 -9.34 -16.21 -3.72
C ASP A 91 -9.66 -15.28 -4.90
N GLU A 92 -8.88 -15.39 -5.99
CA GLU A 92 -8.99 -14.52 -7.18
C GLU A 92 -8.80 -13.02 -6.87
N ARG A 93 -8.03 -12.71 -5.83
CA ARG A 93 -7.65 -11.35 -5.43
C ARG A 93 -6.14 -11.21 -5.40
N VAL A 94 -5.66 -10.08 -5.93
CA VAL A 94 -4.27 -9.65 -5.79
C VAL A 94 -4.15 -8.83 -4.52
N MET A 95 -3.65 -9.42 -3.44
CA MET A 95 -3.53 -8.82 -2.12
C MET A 95 -2.14 -8.24 -1.87
N TYR A 96 -2.05 -7.17 -1.10
CA TYR A 96 -0.82 -6.55 -0.62
C TYR A 96 -1.01 -5.90 0.75
N VAL A 97 0.06 -5.82 1.53
CA VAL A 97 0.03 -5.16 2.85
C VAL A 97 -0.09 -3.66 2.68
N LEU A 98 -1.09 -3.07 3.33
CA LEU A 98 -1.35 -1.63 3.31
C LEU A 98 -0.80 -0.96 4.56
N ASP A 99 -1.10 -1.53 5.72
CA ASP A 99 -0.53 -1.09 7.00
C ASP A 99 -0.33 -2.32 7.91
N PRO A 100 0.92 -2.64 8.28
CA PRO A 100 1.21 -3.77 9.15
C PRO A 100 0.76 -3.57 10.59
N TRP A 101 0.67 -2.34 11.08
CA TRP A 101 0.22 -2.05 12.45
C TRP A 101 -1.29 -2.14 12.58
N VAL A 102 -2.02 -1.69 11.56
CA VAL A 102 -3.49 -1.79 11.52
C VAL A 102 -3.94 -3.19 11.06
N MET A 103 -3.00 -4.09 10.72
CA MET A 103 -3.29 -5.45 10.23
C MET A 103 -4.26 -5.44 9.04
N MET A 104 -4.04 -4.50 8.11
CA MET A 104 -4.89 -4.30 6.93
C MET A 104 -4.15 -4.64 5.64
N ALA A 105 -4.80 -5.41 4.78
CA ALA A 105 -4.38 -5.67 3.40
C ALA A 105 -5.30 -4.91 2.43
N GLY A 106 -4.69 -4.32 1.40
CA GLY A 106 -5.42 -3.93 0.20
C GLY A 106 -5.51 -5.12 -0.74
N TYR A 107 -6.55 -5.16 -1.54
CA TYR A 107 -6.65 -6.13 -2.62
C TYR A 107 -7.23 -5.52 -3.88
N TYR A 108 -6.93 -6.16 -5.01
CA TYR A 108 -7.64 -5.97 -6.27
C TYR A 108 -8.37 -7.26 -6.63
N ASP A 109 -9.70 -7.20 -6.73
CA ASP A 109 -10.53 -8.35 -7.06
C ASP A 109 -10.53 -8.56 -8.58
N LEU A 110 -10.12 -9.74 -9.04
CA LEU A 110 -10.01 -10.04 -10.47
C LEU A 110 -11.39 -10.13 -11.14
N ASN A 111 -12.40 -10.63 -10.43
CA ASN A 111 -13.76 -10.76 -10.96
C ASN A 111 -14.49 -9.43 -11.00
N LEU A 112 -14.46 -8.70 -9.88
CA LEU A 112 -15.18 -7.43 -9.75
C LEU A 112 -14.41 -6.26 -10.38
N LYS A 113 -13.12 -6.43 -10.70
CA LYS A 113 -12.22 -5.40 -11.24
C LYS A 113 -12.20 -4.14 -10.38
N LYS A 114 -12.27 -4.31 -9.07
CA LYS A 114 -12.35 -3.23 -8.09
C LYS A 114 -11.32 -3.41 -6.97
N PRO A 115 -10.74 -2.30 -6.49
CA PRO A 115 -9.93 -2.34 -5.28
C PRO A 115 -10.83 -2.53 -4.04
N GLY A 116 -10.28 -3.15 -3.00
CA GLY A 116 -10.94 -3.32 -1.72
C GLY A 116 -9.93 -3.49 -0.59
N PHE A 117 -10.45 -3.76 0.61
CA PHE A 117 -9.67 -3.94 1.82
C PHE A 117 -10.12 -5.18 2.56
N ALA A 118 -9.15 -5.93 3.08
CA ALA A 118 -9.38 -7.13 3.86
C ALA A 118 -8.47 -7.15 5.09
N PRO A 119 -8.85 -7.88 6.15
CA PRO A 119 -7.95 -8.19 7.25
C PRO A 119 -6.68 -8.88 6.74
N MET A 120 -5.52 -8.48 7.26
CA MET A 120 -4.22 -9.03 6.84
C MET A 120 -4.12 -10.55 7.05
N HIS A 121 -4.80 -11.12 8.05
CA HIS A 121 -4.76 -12.57 8.27
C HIS A 121 -5.36 -13.36 7.10
N GLU A 122 -6.28 -12.79 6.32
CA GLU A 122 -6.80 -13.42 5.11
C GLU A 122 -5.69 -13.64 4.08
N MET A 123 -4.75 -12.68 3.96
CA MET A 123 -3.61 -12.77 3.04
C MET A 123 -2.62 -13.90 3.40
N PHE A 124 -2.57 -14.32 4.66
CA PHE A 124 -1.57 -15.29 5.16
C PHE A 124 -2.15 -16.66 5.57
N ARG A 125 -3.46 -16.78 5.73
CA ARG A 125 -4.10 -18.07 6.06
C ARG A 125 -3.80 -19.08 4.93
N SER A 126 -3.07 -20.14 5.24
CA SER A 126 -3.02 -21.36 4.44
C SER A 126 -4.32 -22.12 4.66
N GLU A 127 -4.96 -22.57 3.59
CA GLU A 127 -6.04 -23.56 3.66
C GLU A 127 -5.51 -24.92 4.14
#